data_AF-A0A7J7YDY7-F1
#
_entry.id   AF-A0A7J7YDY7-F1
#
_cell.length_a   1.000
_cell.length_b   1.000
_cell.length_c   1.000
_cell.angle_alpha   90.00
_cell.angle_beta   90.00
_cell.angle_gamma   90.00
#
_symmetry.space_group_name_H-M   'P 1'
#
loop_
_entity.id
_entity.type
_entity.pdbx_description
1 polymer ?
#
loop_
_entity_poly.entity_id
_entity_poly.type
_entity_poly.pdbx_seq_one_letter_code
_entity_poly.pdbx_strand_id
1 'polypeptide(L)'
;MEESKLLDIEFKTTLLRFFKNFLETADKLNETYKKSNETLEVLIKDQLEIKHTLTEIKNIIQTPNSRLEDRKNQVNDLKYEEAKNTQPEKQNEKRIQKYEDSVRSLWDSFKRTNIQIIGVPEEEREQDIENLFEEIMTENFPYLVKEIDLQVQEAQRTPNKKESKEDHTKTHHN
;
A
#
# COMPACT_ATOMS: atom_id res chain seq x y z
N MET A 1 -55.75 -46.98 -86.73
CA MET A 1 -54.52 -47.77 -86.44
C MET A 1 -53.30 -46.86 -86.22
N GLU A 2 -53.22 -45.69 -86.86
CA GLU A 2 -52.15 -44.69 -86.64
C GLU A 2 -52.22 -43.96 -85.30
N GLU A 3 -53.40 -43.53 -84.86
CA GLU A 3 -53.57 -42.79 -83.58
C GLU A 3 -53.10 -43.59 -82.35
N SER A 4 -53.32 -44.90 -82.34
CA SER A 4 -52.87 -45.79 -81.24
C SER A 4 -51.35 -45.94 -81.17
N LYS A 5 -50.61 -45.79 -82.28
CA LYS A 5 -49.15 -45.83 -82.30
C LYS A 5 -48.55 -44.50 -81.86
N LEU A 6 -49.20 -43.38 -82.20
CA LEU A 6 -48.82 -42.05 -81.77
C LEU A 6 -48.93 -41.91 -80.24
N LEU A 7 -50.03 -42.42 -79.66
CA LEU A 7 -50.27 -42.42 -78.21
C LEU A 7 -49.22 -43.23 -77.42
N ASP A 8 -48.75 -44.36 -77.96
CA ASP A 8 -47.69 -45.18 -77.35
C ASP A 8 -46.31 -44.48 -77.37
N ILE A 9 -46.01 -43.74 -78.44
CA ILE A 9 -44.77 -42.95 -78.54
C ILE A 9 -44.79 -41.79 -77.53
N GLU A 10 -45.89 -41.03 -77.45
CA GLU A 10 -46.03 -39.94 -76.49
C GLU A 10 -45.92 -40.41 -75.02
N PHE A 11 -46.50 -41.58 -74.72
CA PHE A 11 -46.36 -42.22 -73.41
C PHE A 11 -44.91 -42.59 -73.11
N LYS A 12 -44.21 -43.26 -74.05
CA LYS A 12 -42.79 -43.62 -73.90
C LYS A 12 -41.87 -42.39 -73.75
N THR A 13 -42.09 -41.33 -74.53
CA THR A 13 -41.35 -40.07 -74.42
C THR A 13 -41.58 -39.40 -73.07
N THR A 14 -42.82 -39.41 -72.57
CA THR A 14 -43.15 -38.87 -71.26
C THR A 14 -42.49 -39.67 -70.14
N LEU A 15 -42.52 -41.00 -70.22
CA LEU A 15 -41.88 -41.89 -69.26
C LEU A 15 -40.36 -41.71 -69.22
N LEU A 16 -39.72 -41.59 -70.39
CA LEU A 16 -38.28 -41.35 -70.48
C LEU A 16 -37.87 -40.00 -69.86
N ARG A 17 -38.64 -38.94 -70.11
CA ARG A 17 -38.45 -37.63 -69.49
C ARG A 17 -38.65 -37.68 -67.98
N PHE A 18 -39.65 -38.42 -67.49
CA PHE A 18 -39.85 -38.64 -66.06
C PHE A 18 -38.64 -39.31 -65.42
N PHE A 19 -38.14 -40.40 -65.99
CA PHE A 19 -36.96 -41.10 -65.47
C PHE A 19 -35.69 -40.23 -65.53
N LYS A 20 -35.51 -39.44 -66.59
CA LYS A 20 -34.38 -38.50 -66.68
C LYS A 20 -34.44 -37.46 -65.55
N ASN A 21 -35.60 -36.84 -65.33
CA ASN A 21 -35.79 -35.87 -64.25
C ASN A 21 -35.60 -36.51 -62.87
N PHE A 22 -36.03 -37.76 -62.71
CA PHE A 22 -35.83 -38.51 -61.47
C PHE A 22 -34.34 -38.75 -61.18
N LEU A 23 -33.58 -39.21 -62.18
CA LEU A 23 -32.13 -39.41 -62.05
C LEU A 23 -31.41 -38.09 -61.72
N GLU A 24 -31.72 -37.01 -62.44
CA GLU A 24 -31.15 -35.68 -62.17
C GLU A 24 -31.47 -35.18 -60.75
N THR A 25 -32.65 -35.51 -60.22
CA THR A 25 -33.04 -35.16 -58.83
C THR A 25 -32.29 -36.01 -57.82
N ALA A 26 -32.11 -37.32 -58.10
CA ALA A 26 -31.35 -38.23 -57.25
C ALA A 26 -29.87 -37.81 -57.14
N ASP A 27 -29.26 -37.41 -58.26
CA ASP A 27 -27.88 -36.92 -58.29
C ASP A 27 -27.72 -35.63 -57.46
N LYS A 28 -28.64 -34.67 -57.62
CA LYS A 28 -28.65 -33.43 -56.81
C LYS A 28 -28.82 -33.72 -55.31
N LEU A 29 -29.66 -34.69 -54.96
CA LEU A 29 -29.85 -35.11 -53.57
C LEU A 29 -28.57 -35.71 -53.00
N ASN A 30 -27.91 -36.59 -53.76
CA ASN A 30 -26.64 -37.20 -53.36
C ASN A 30 -25.53 -36.17 -53.15
N GLU A 31 -25.40 -35.20 -54.07
CA GLU A 31 -24.43 -34.11 -53.94
C GLU A 31 -24.73 -33.22 -52.72
N THR A 32 -26.00 -32.97 -52.43
CA THR A 32 -26.42 -32.21 -51.23
C THR A 32 -26.08 -32.98 -49.95
N TYR A 33 -26.35 -34.30 -49.94
CA TYR A 33 -26.01 -35.17 -48.82
C TYR A 33 -24.50 -35.17 -48.54
N LYS A 34 -23.68 -35.30 -49.59
CA LYS A 34 -22.22 -35.27 -49.48
C LYS A 34 -21.71 -33.96 -48.86
N LYS A 35 -22.17 -32.80 -49.37
CA LYS A 35 -21.81 -31.48 -48.82
C LYS A 35 -22.26 -31.31 -47.37
N SER A 36 -23.44 -31.82 -47.04
CA SER A 36 -23.94 -31.81 -45.65
C SER A 36 -23.05 -32.64 -44.74
N ASN A 37 -22.58 -33.80 -45.19
CA ASN A 37 -21.71 -34.67 -44.39
C ASN A 37 -20.33 -34.03 -44.15
N GLU A 38 -19.71 -33.46 -45.20
CA GLU A 38 -18.45 -32.72 -45.08
C GLU A 38 -18.58 -31.54 -44.10
N THR A 39 -19.71 -30.83 -44.13
CA THR A 39 -19.99 -29.74 -43.19
C THR A 39 -20.14 -30.24 -41.76
N LEU A 40 -20.81 -31.38 -41.55
CA LEU A 40 -20.96 -31.98 -40.22
C LEU A 40 -19.62 -32.42 -39.63
N GLU A 41 -18.72 -32.98 -40.44
CA GLU A 41 -17.38 -33.36 -39.98
C GLU A 41 -16.57 -32.16 -39.48
N VAL A 42 -16.62 -31.03 -40.19
CA VAL A 42 -15.98 -29.78 -39.76
C VAL A 42 -16.60 -29.27 -38.47
N LEU A 43 -17.94 -29.23 -38.37
CA LEU A 43 -18.63 -28.78 -37.16
C LEU A 43 -18.31 -29.64 -35.93
N ILE A 44 -18.20 -30.96 -36.09
CA ILE A 44 -17.81 -31.87 -35.02
C ILE A 44 -16.40 -31.55 -34.54
N LYS A 45 -15.47 -31.30 -35.46
CA LYS A 45 -14.10 -30.93 -35.12
C LYS A 45 -14.05 -29.61 -34.35
N ASP A 46 -14.72 -28.58 -34.85
CA ASP A 46 -14.78 -27.26 -34.20
C ASP A 46 -15.40 -27.37 -32.80
N GLN A 47 -16.44 -28.20 -32.63
CA GLN A 47 -17.07 -28.45 -31.33
C GLN A 47 -16.09 -29.09 -30.32
N LEU A 48 -15.25 -30.03 -30.77
CA LEU A 48 -14.24 -30.66 -29.92
C LEU A 48 -13.17 -29.65 -29.49
N GLU A 49 -12.72 -28.77 -30.40
CA GLU A 49 -11.77 -27.70 -30.09
C GLU A 49 -12.35 -26.69 -29.09
N ILE A 50 -13.62 -26.29 -29.27
CA ILE A 50 -14.33 -25.41 -28.33
C ILE A 50 -14.42 -26.06 -26.94
N LYS A 51 -14.71 -27.36 -26.87
CA LYS A 51 -14.80 -28.08 -25.58
C LYS A 51 -13.45 -28.14 -24.86
N HIS A 52 -12.36 -28.35 -25.60
CA HIS A 52 -11.00 -28.35 -25.06
C HIS A 52 -10.65 -26.98 -24.48
N THR A 53 -10.80 -25.92 -25.28
CA THR A 53 -10.49 -24.54 -24.86
C THR A 53 -11.34 -24.09 -23.67
N LEU A 54 -12.62 -24.49 -23.59
CA LEU A 54 -13.46 -24.21 -22.41
C LEU A 54 -12.91 -24.84 -21.13
N THR A 55 -12.33 -26.04 -21.24
CA THR A 55 -11.73 -26.75 -20.11
C THR A 55 -10.43 -26.08 -19.66
N GLU A 56 -9.61 -25.62 -20.62
CA GLU A 56 -8.41 -24.83 -20.32
C GLU A 56 -8.77 -23.52 -19.61
N ILE A 57 -9.75 -22.78 -20.13
CA ILE A 57 -10.25 -21.54 -19.51
C ILE A 57 -10.73 -21.80 -18.09
N LYS A 58 -11.48 -22.89 -17.87
CA LYS A 58 -11.93 -23.28 -16.52
C LYS A 58 -10.77 -23.47 -15.56
N ASN A 59 -9.73 -24.19 -15.97
CA ASN A 59 -8.55 -24.44 -15.13
C ASN A 59 -7.78 -23.13 -14.85
N ILE A 60 -7.60 -22.30 -15.88
CA ILE A 60 -6.95 -20.99 -15.78
C ILE A 60 -7.69 -20.07 -14.78
N ILE A 61 -9.01 -20.18 -14.65
CA ILE A 61 -9.80 -19.39 -13.70
C ILE A 61 -9.81 -20.01 -12.29
N GLN A 62 -9.87 -21.33 -12.19
CA GLN A 62 -9.95 -22.01 -10.89
C GLN A 62 -8.67 -21.88 -10.07
N THR A 63 -7.49 -21.98 -10.70
CA THR A 63 -6.21 -21.93 -9.97
C THR A 63 -5.92 -20.58 -9.31
N PRO A 64 -6.11 -19.41 -9.96
CA PRO A 64 -5.95 -18.12 -9.32
C PRO A 64 -6.99 -17.86 -8.23
N ASN A 65 -8.23 -18.36 -8.39
CA ASN A 65 -9.30 -18.13 -7.42
C ASN A 65 -8.98 -18.74 -6.05
N SER A 66 -8.45 -19.98 -5.99
CA SER A 66 -8.04 -20.55 -4.70
C SER A 66 -6.90 -19.75 -4.06
N ARG A 67 -5.89 -19.38 -4.85
CA ARG A 67 -4.78 -18.54 -4.39
C ARG A 67 -5.23 -17.17 -3.90
N LEU A 68 -6.29 -16.61 -4.48
CA LEU A 68 -6.86 -15.33 -4.06
C LEU A 68 -7.52 -15.45 -2.68
N GLU A 69 -8.28 -16.52 -2.43
CA GLU A 69 -8.88 -16.77 -1.11
C GLU A 69 -7.81 -16.99 -0.04
N ASP A 70 -6.75 -17.73 -0.35
CA ASP A 70 -5.61 -17.92 0.57
C ASP A 70 -4.96 -16.58 0.92
N ARG A 71 -4.68 -15.73 -0.09
CA ARG A 71 -4.12 -14.40 0.13
C ARG A 71 -5.05 -13.49 0.93
N LYS A 72 -6.36 -13.59 0.71
CA LYS A 72 -7.36 -12.79 1.44
C LYS A 72 -7.34 -13.13 2.93
N ASN A 73 -7.24 -14.41 3.27
CA ASN A 73 -7.08 -14.84 4.66
C ASN A 73 -5.77 -14.32 5.26
N GLN A 74 -4.65 -14.45 4.54
CA GLN A 74 -3.35 -13.92 4.98
C GLN A 74 -3.40 -12.40 5.23
N VAL A 75 -4.06 -11.63 4.38
CA VAL A 75 -4.24 -10.18 4.57
C VAL A 75 -5.05 -9.87 5.84
N ASN A 76 -6.06 -10.68 6.16
CA ASN A 76 -6.83 -10.48 7.38
C ASN A 76 -5.99 -10.76 8.64
N ASP A 77 -5.16 -11.81 8.62
CA ASP A 77 -4.24 -12.12 9.73
C ASP A 77 -3.22 -10.99 9.94
N LEU A 78 -2.64 -10.47 8.84
CA LEU A 78 -1.72 -9.33 8.91
C LEU A 78 -2.38 -8.07 9.48
N LYS A 79 -3.63 -7.79 9.10
CA LYS A 79 -4.39 -6.66 9.67
C LYS A 79 -4.62 -6.82 11.17
N TYR A 80 -4.89 -8.03 11.63
CA TYR A 80 -5.06 -8.31 13.05
C TYR A 80 -3.75 -8.08 13.82
N GLU A 81 -2.62 -8.61 13.32
CA GLU A 81 -1.31 -8.40 13.95
C GLU A 81 -0.86 -6.94 13.90
N GLU A 82 -1.13 -6.20 12.82
CA GLU A 82 -0.89 -4.75 12.74
C GLU A 82 -1.64 -4.00 13.84
N ALA A 83 -2.95 -4.24 13.98
CA ALA A 83 -3.76 -3.60 15.01
C ALA A 83 -3.26 -3.91 16.44
N LYS A 84 -2.83 -5.15 16.67
CA LYS A 84 -2.26 -5.60 17.94
C LYS A 84 -0.91 -4.92 18.24
N ASN A 85 -0.08 -4.67 17.23
CA ASN A 85 1.22 -4.01 17.38
C ASN A 85 1.09 -2.48 17.55
N THR A 86 0.11 -1.84 16.92
CA THR A 86 -0.12 -0.38 17.05
C THR A 86 -0.62 0.02 18.44
N GLN A 87 -1.38 -0.83 19.12
CA GLN A 87 -1.93 -0.52 20.44
C GLN A 87 -0.87 -0.20 21.52
N PRO A 88 0.19 -1.02 21.72
CA PRO A 88 1.25 -0.72 22.68
C PRO A 88 2.09 0.50 22.27
N GLU A 89 2.27 0.76 20.98
CA GLU A 89 2.96 1.98 20.49
C GLU A 89 2.22 3.24 20.92
N LYS A 90 0.89 3.30 20.69
CA LYS A 90 0.04 4.41 21.15
C LYS A 90 0.06 4.58 22.67
N GLN A 91 0.14 3.49 23.42
CA GLN A 91 0.23 3.57 24.88
C GLN A 91 1.60 4.11 25.32
N ASN A 92 2.68 3.71 24.67
CA ASN A 92 4.02 4.21 24.94
C ASN A 92 4.16 5.69 24.58
N GLU A 93 3.59 6.12 23.46
CA GLU A 93 3.55 7.54 23.06
C GLU A 93 2.89 8.41 24.14
N LYS A 94 1.73 7.98 24.66
CA LYS A 94 1.06 8.68 25.78
C LYS A 94 1.89 8.72 27.05
N ARG A 95 2.64 7.64 27.34
CA ARG A 95 3.54 7.59 28.51
C ARG A 95 4.71 8.56 28.34
N ILE A 96 5.33 8.58 27.16
CA ILE A 96 6.44 9.49 26.83
C ILE A 96 5.96 10.94 26.96
N GLN A 97 4.82 11.28 26.37
CA GLN A 97 4.24 12.63 26.48
C GLN A 97 4.06 13.06 27.94
N LYS A 98 3.52 12.15 28.78
CA LYS A 98 3.34 12.43 30.21
C LYS A 98 4.68 12.66 30.91
N TYR A 99 5.73 11.90 30.57
CA TYR A 99 7.06 12.10 31.13
C TYR A 99 7.67 13.42 30.68
N GLU A 100 7.54 13.78 29.41
CA GLU A 100 8.01 15.08 28.89
C GLU A 100 7.34 16.25 29.60
N ASP A 101 6.01 16.19 29.77
CA ASP A 101 5.26 17.23 30.47
C ASP A 101 5.65 17.31 31.95
N SER A 102 5.89 16.16 32.59
CA SER A 102 6.36 16.09 33.97
C SER A 102 7.77 16.69 34.12
N VAL A 103 8.69 16.36 33.21
CA VAL A 103 10.06 16.92 33.21
C VAL A 103 10.01 18.43 32.99
N ARG A 104 9.19 18.91 32.05
CA ARG A 104 9.00 20.35 31.81
C ARG A 104 8.48 21.04 33.06
N SER A 105 7.44 20.51 33.70
CA SER A 105 6.89 21.06 34.94
C SER A 105 7.89 21.08 36.09
N LEU A 106 8.70 20.03 36.26
CA LEU A 106 9.74 19.99 37.28
C LEU A 106 10.83 21.02 37.00
N TRP A 107 11.26 21.14 35.75
CA TRP A 107 12.26 22.12 35.32
C TRP A 107 11.79 23.55 35.53
N ASP A 108 10.52 23.85 35.20
CA ASP A 108 9.90 25.15 35.46
C ASP A 108 9.83 25.44 36.97
N SER A 109 9.51 24.42 37.78
CA SER A 109 9.51 24.54 39.24
C SER A 109 10.91 24.85 39.79
N PHE A 110 11.96 24.18 39.31
CA PHE A 110 13.34 24.42 39.75
C PHE A 110 13.85 25.80 39.34
N LYS A 111 13.44 26.30 38.16
CA LYS A 111 13.86 27.61 37.67
C LYS A 111 13.10 28.77 38.28
N ARG A 112 11.96 28.53 38.93
CA ARG A 112 11.07 29.58 39.44
C ARG A 112 11.75 30.56 40.39
N THR A 113 12.76 30.12 41.14
CA THR A 113 13.54 30.93 42.10
C THR A 113 14.87 31.42 41.54
N ASN A 114 15.22 31.03 40.31
CA ASN A 114 16.52 31.36 39.73
C ASN A 114 16.48 32.75 39.10
N ILE A 115 17.49 33.57 39.39
CA ILE A 115 17.67 34.91 38.80
C ILE A 115 18.83 34.84 37.81
N GLN A 116 18.61 35.33 36.59
CA GLN A 116 19.68 35.44 35.59
C GLN A 116 20.15 36.89 35.49
N ILE A 117 21.42 37.11 35.83
CA ILE A 117 22.07 38.42 35.74
C ILE A 117 22.94 38.43 34.49
N ILE A 118 22.75 39.44 33.64
CA ILE A 118 23.44 39.60 32.35
C ILE A 118 24.25 40.89 32.34
N GLY A 119 25.26 40.96 31.48
CA GLY A 119 26.13 42.14 31.37
C GLY A 119 27.26 42.22 32.40
N VAL A 120 27.43 41.18 33.21
CA VAL A 120 28.55 41.06 34.16
C VAL A 120 29.86 40.81 33.38
N PRO A 121 30.90 41.63 33.56
CA PRO A 121 32.21 41.44 32.91
C PRO A 121 32.82 40.07 33.20
N GLU A 122 33.61 39.54 32.27
CA GLU A 122 34.27 38.25 32.45
C GLU A 122 35.49 38.34 33.39
N GLU A 123 36.07 39.53 33.62
CA GLU A 123 37.20 39.69 34.54
C GLU A 123 36.79 39.49 36.02
N GLU A 124 35.52 39.70 36.37
CA GLU A 124 34.95 39.39 37.69
C GLU A 124 34.78 37.87 37.93
N ARG A 125 35.47 37.01 37.17
CA ARG A 125 35.56 35.56 37.40
C ARG A 125 36.32 35.19 38.67
N GLU A 126 37.21 36.06 39.13
CA GLU A 126 38.05 35.85 40.32
C GLU A 126 37.33 36.26 41.62
N GLN A 127 36.22 36.99 41.52
CA GLN A 127 35.42 37.44 42.64
C GLN A 127 34.30 36.41 42.91
N ASP A 128 34.04 36.11 44.19
CA ASP A 128 32.95 35.20 44.56
C ASP A 128 31.62 35.74 44.04
N ILE A 129 30.91 34.94 43.23
CA ILE A 129 29.69 35.35 42.53
C ILE A 129 28.58 35.73 43.52
N GLU A 130 28.60 35.14 44.72
CA GLU A 130 27.70 35.50 45.83
C GLU A 130 27.92 36.94 46.29
N ASN A 131 29.19 37.36 46.48
CA ASN A 131 29.53 38.73 46.87
C ASN A 131 29.09 39.75 45.81
N LEU A 132 29.26 39.40 44.53
CA LEU A 132 28.82 40.26 43.42
C LEU A 132 27.29 40.46 43.44
N PHE A 133 26.53 39.41 43.74
CA PHE A 133 25.07 39.54 43.85
C PHE A 133 24.66 40.48 44.99
N GLU A 134 25.31 40.37 46.16
CA GLU A 134 25.06 41.26 47.30
C GLU A 134 25.41 42.73 46.98
N GLU A 135 26.51 42.97 46.26
CA GLU A 135 26.91 44.30 45.80
C GLU A 135 25.85 44.90 44.86
N ILE A 136 25.42 44.14 43.85
CA ILE A 136 24.37 44.54 42.90
C ILE A 136 23.07 44.89 43.65
N MET A 137 22.66 44.04 44.60
CA MET A 137 21.42 44.23 45.36
C MET A 137 21.50 45.43 46.30
N THR A 138 22.65 45.69 46.91
CA THR A 138 22.83 46.84 47.83
C THR A 138 22.90 48.16 47.07
N GLU A 139 23.58 48.19 45.91
CA GLU A 139 23.70 49.38 45.08
C GLU A 139 22.35 49.76 44.44
N ASN A 140 21.61 48.78 43.91
CA ASN A 140 20.40 49.04 43.13
C ASN A 140 19.10 48.96 43.96
N PHE A 141 19.06 48.12 45.00
CA PHE A 141 17.85 47.84 45.80
C PHE A 141 18.09 47.91 47.32
N PRO A 142 18.65 49.01 47.85
CA PRO A 142 19.07 49.11 49.26
C PRO A 142 17.93 48.95 50.28
N TYR A 143 16.69 49.21 49.89
CA TYR A 143 15.52 49.00 50.76
C TYR A 143 15.11 47.53 50.82
N LEU A 144 15.21 46.81 49.70
CA LEU A 144 14.82 45.41 49.61
C LEU A 144 15.74 44.54 50.46
N VAL A 145 17.05 44.79 50.42
CA VAL A 145 18.05 44.10 51.26
C VAL A 145 17.78 44.26 52.76
N LYS A 146 17.15 45.38 53.18
CA LYS A 146 16.82 45.62 54.60
C LYS A 146 15.52 44.96 55.05
N GLU A 147 14.62 44.67 54.11
CA GLU A 147 13.25 44.23 54.39
C GLU A 147 13.09 42.71 54.25
N ILE A 148 13.91 42.07 53.42
CA ILE A 148 13.90 40.62 53.22
C ILE A 148 15.28 39.99 53.45
N ASP A 149 15.28 38.83 54.10
CA ASP A 149 16.48 37.99 54.26
C ASP A 149 16.75 37.24 52.96
N LEU A 150 17.65 37.78 52.15
CA LEU A 150 17.98 37.27 50.82
C LEU A 150 19.07 36.19 50.95
N GLN A 151 18.68 34.92 50.83
CA GLN A 151 19.63 33.79 50.89
C GLN A 151 19.91 33.24 49.50
N VAL A 152 21.19 33.23 49.12
CA VAL A 152 21.65 32.59 47.88
C VAL A 152 22.06 31.15 48.22
N GLN A 153 21.45 30.18 47.54
CA GLN A 153 21.80 28.77 47.73
C GLN A 153 22.99 28.34 46.87
N GLU A 154 23.06 28.85 45.64
CA GLU A 154 24.13 28.57 44.68
C GLU A 154 24.19 29.73 43.70
N ALA A 155 25.41 30.17 43.37
CA ALA A 155 25.65 31.13 42.31
C ALA A 155 26.71 30.58 41.35
N GLN A 156 26.37 30.54 40.07
CA GLN A 156 27.28 30.04 39.03
C GLN A 156 27.12 30.83 37.74
N ARG A 157 28.24 31.09 37.06
CA ARG A 157 28.21 31.62 35.69
C ARG A 157 27.81 30.49 34.75
N THR A 158 26.85 30.76 33.87
CA THR A 158 26.52 29.82 32.78
C THR A 158 27.74 29.69 31.85
N PRO A 159 28.24 28.47 31.57
CA PRO A 159 29.41 28.28 30.72
C PRO A 159 29.19 28.88 29.32
N ASN A 160 30.14 29.68 28.83
CA ASN A 160 30.09 30.33 27.50
C ASN A 160 30.42 29.37 26.33
N LYS A 161 30.43 28.04 26.57
CA LYS A 161 31.07 27.08 25.66
C LYS A 161 30.16 26.71 24.49
N LYS A 162 30.48 27.27 23.30
CA LYS A 162 30.15 26.62 22.02
C LYS A 162 31.13 25.46 21.85
N GLU A 163 30.68 24.23 22.07
CA GLU A 163 31.46 23.07 21.69
C GLU A 163 31.61 23.06 20.15
N SER A 164 32.84 23.27 19.66
CA SER A 164 33.16 22.96 18.28
C SER A 164 33.08 21.45 18.12
N LYS A 165 32.13 20.98 17.30
CA LYS A 165 32.07 19.57 16.90
C LYS A 165 33.36 19.23 16.16
N GLU A 166 34.25 18.49 16.80
CA GLU A 166 35.38 17.85 16.11
C GLU A 166 34.82 16.70 15.26
N ASP A 167 34.83 16.87 13.95
CA ASP A 167 34.55 15.79 12.99
C ASP A 167 35.68 14.77 13.05
N HIS A 168 35.49 13.68 13.80
CA HIS A 168 36.37 12.53 13.73
C HIS A 168 36.02 11.68 12.49
N THR A 169 36.56 12.05 11.34
CA THR A 169 36.62 11.13 10.19
C THR A 169 37.57 9.99 10.52
N LYS A 170 37.03 8.82 10.88
CA LYS A 170 37.79 7.57 11.00
C LYS A 170 38.09 7.03 9.60
N THR A 171 39.32 7.18 9.15
CA THR A 171 39.85 6.45 7.99
C THR A 171 40.16 5.01 8.39
N HIS A 172 39.38 4.06 7.87
CA HIS A 172 39.75 2.65 7.88
C HIS A 172 40.75 2.40 6.74
N HIS A 173 41.92 1.86 7.07
CA HIS A 173 42.80 1.22 6.09
C HIS A 173 42.51 -0.27 6.05
N ASN A 174 42.45 -0.80 4.82
CA ASN A 174 42.23 -2.21 4.47
C ASN A 174 43.32 -3.13 5.02
#